data_AF-A0A3A9GQZ6-F1
#
_entry.id   AF-A0A3A9GQZ6-F1
#
_cell.length_a   1.000
_cell.length_b   1.000
_cell.length_c   1.000
_cell.angle_alpha   90.00
_cell.angle_beta   90.00
_cell.angle_gamma   90.00
#
_symmetry.space_group_name_H-M   'P 1'
#
loop_
_entity.id
_entity.type
_entity.pdbx_description
1 polymer ?
#
loop_
_entity_poly.entity_id
_entity_poly.type
_entity_poly.pdbx_seq_one_letter_code
_entity_poly.pdbx_strand_id
1 'polypeptide(L)'
;MRKVVIRTKIVGSVSSAIIHEAKENETLNDLIFRIGKEQVLIKIYKEEHITYDFLFQEYNRFRTGEKSSYFAWMYIINPNFGVVLDEHIYLYHFDMQIYDTQSEIFPWLYADSKKFLGDTWWEEDEEILSDIRTLTLVDFLNKYKGY
;
A
#
# COMPACT_ATOMS: atom_id res chain seq x y z
N MET A 1 -2.32 -15.52 4.11
CA MET A 1 -1.71 -14.23 4.52
C MET A 1 -2.84 -13.23 4.81
N ARG A 2 -2.60 -12.20 5.63
CA ARG A 2 -3.59 -11.11 5.80
C ARG A 2 -3.69 -10.32 4.50
N LYS A 3 -4.91 -10.06 4.03
CA LYS A 3 -5.19 -9.20 2.87
C LYS A 3 -5.57 -7.81 3.36
N VAL A 4 -5.01 -6.77 2.76
CA VAL A 4 -5.32 -5.35 3.05
C VAL A 4 -5.56 -4.59 1.76
N VAL A 5 -6.28 -3.47 1.85
CA VAL A 5 -6.45 -2.56 0.72
C VAL A 5 -5.33 -1.53 0.76
N ILE A 6 -4.68 -1.33 -0.38
CA ILE A 6 -3.67 -0.29 -0.55
C ILE A 6 -4.07 0.68 -1.65
N ARG A 7 -3.52 1.89 -1.58
CA ARG A 7 -3.51 2.82 -2.70
C ARG A 7 -2.51 2.35 -3.73
N THR A 8 -2.89 2.41 -5.00
CA THR A 8 -2.00 2.13 -6.14
C THR A 8 -0.93 3.21 -6.33
N LYS A 9 -1.18 4.41 -5.79
CA LYS A 9 -0.23 5.52 -5.74
C LYS A 9 0.89 5.24 -4.75
N ILE A 10 2.11 5.40 -5.23
CA ILE A 10 3.33 5.34 -4.42
C ILE A 10 3.64 6.72 -3.85
N VAL A 11 3.89 6.80 -2.55
CA VAL A 11 4.26 8.04 -1.87
C VAL A 11 5.58 7.83 -1.14
N GLY A 12 6.67 8.28 -1.76
CA GLY A 12 7.98 8.27 -1.12
C GLY A 12 8.08 9.29 0.02
N SER A 13 8.88 8.94 1.04
CA SER A 13 9.28 9.83 2.14
C SER A 13 8.12 10.36 3.00
N VAL A 14 7.09 9.54 3.24
CA VAL A 14 5.96 9.90 4.11
C VAL A 14 6.44 10.34 5.50
N SER A 15 7.42 9.64 6.09
CA SER A 15 8.00 10.01 7.39
C SER A 15 8.56 11.44 7.39
N SER A 16 9.27 11.82 6.32
CA SER A 16 9.82 13.18 6.21
C SER A 16 8.73 14.23 6.06
N ALA A 17 7.66 13.93 5.31
CA ALA A 17 6.52 14.83 5.19
C ALA A 17 5.80 15.03 6.52
N ILE A 18 5.64 13.96 7.32
CA ILE A 18 5.07 14.03 8.66
C ILE A 18 5.93 14.91 9.57
N ILE A 19 7.25 14.68 9.61
CA ILE A 19 8.18 15.47 10.42
C ILE A 19 8.14 16.96 10.04
N HIS A 20 7.99 17.27 8.75
CA HIS A 20 7.92 18.66 8.29
C HIS A 20 6.64 19.38 8.74
N GLU A 21 5.51 18.68 8.77
CA GLU A 21 4.21 19.27 9.11
C GLU A 21 3.86 19.18 10.61
N ALA A 22 4.48 18.26 11.34
CA ALA A 22 4.29 18.05 12.76
C ALA A 22 4.94 19.17 13.59
N LYS A 23 4.26 19.57 14.66
CA LYS A 23 4.83 20.42 15.72
C LYS A 23 5.73 19.61 16.64
N GLU A 24 6.50 20.28 17.47
CA GLU A 24 7.38 19.64 18.44
C GLU A 24 6.58 18.69 19.36
N ASN A 25 7.04 17.43 19.46
CA ASN A 25 6.38 16.33 20.18
C ASN A 25 4.98 15.94 19.69
N GLU A 26 4.55 16.40 18.51
CA GLU A 26 3.25 16.02 17.93
C GLU A 26 3.33 14.63 17.29
N THR A 27 2.42 13.73 17.68
CA THR A 27 2.27 12.43 16.99
C THR A 27 1.55 12.62 15.66
N LEU A 28 1.58 11.61 14.78
CA LEU A 28 0.80 11.66 13.54
C LEU A 28 -0.71 11.79 13.83
N ASN A 29 -1.21 11.14 14.89
CA ASN A 29 -2.62 11.24 15.28
C ASN A 29 -2.98 12.67 15.72
N ASP A 30 -2.10 13.34 16.46
CA ASP A 30 -2.27 14.74 16.85
C ASP A 30 -2.25 15.67 15.62
N LEU A 31 -1.31 15.45 14.70
CA LEU A 31 -1.21 16.17 13.42
C LEU A 31 -2.54 16.08 12.66
N ILE A 32 -3.14 14.89 12.58
CA ILE A 32 -4.40 14.65 11.87
C ILE A 32 -5.57 15.33 12.57
N PHE A 33 -5.63 15.26 13.90
CA PHE A 33 -6.67 15.96 14.64
C PHE A 33 -6.60 17.48 14.38
N ARG A 34 -5.38 18.01 14.22
CA ARG A 34 -5.16 19.44 13.97
C ARG A 34 -5.48 19.88 12.54
N ILE A 35 -5.01 19.17 11.53
CA ILE A 35 -5.14 19.62 10.12
C ILE A 35 -6.29 18.93 9.37
N GLY A 36 -6.84 17.84 9.91
CA GLY A 36 -7.88 17.04 9.29
C GLY A 36 -7.37 16.09 8.22
N LYS A 37 -8.16 15.06 7.91
CA LYS A 37 -7.80 14.03 6.93
C LYS A 37 -7.53 14.59 5.53
N GLU A 38 -8.28 15.62 5.13
CA GLU A 38 -8.13 16.26 3.82
C GLU A 38 -6.73 16.88 3.65
N GLN A 39 -6.27 17.63 4.65
CA GLN A 39 -4.95 18.24 4.61
C GLN A 39 -3.83 17.21 4.72
N VAL A 40 -4.06 16.11 5.42
CA VAL A 40 -3.12 14.99 5.49
C VAL A 40 -2.96 14.35 4.10
N LEU A 41 -4.07 14.10 3.39
CA LEU A 41 -4.02 13.60 2.02
C LEU A 41 -3.22 14.52 1.10
N ILE A 42 -3.47 15.84 1.17
CA ILE A 42 -2.77 16.82 0.34
C ILE A 42 -1.28 16.94 0.71
N LYS A 43 -0.97 17.19 1.98
CA LYS A 43 0.38 17.56 2.42
C LYS A 43 1.31 16.38 2.63
N ILE A 44 0.77 15.26 3.14
CA ILE A 44 1.56 14.07 3.47
C ILE A 44 1.54 13.08 2.31
N TYR A 45 0.36 12.78 1.77
CA TYR A 45 0.19 11.78 0.70
C TYR A 45 0.19 12.37 -0.72
N LYS A 46 0.37 13.70 -0.85
CA LYS A 46 0.48 14.43 -2.12
C LYS A 46 -0.74 14.23 -3.01
N GLU A 47 -1.93 14.08 -2.43
CA GLU A 47 -3.22 13.94 -3.12
C GLU A 47 -3.86 15.31 -3.37
N GLU A 48 -3.32 16.07 -4.34
CA GLU A 48 -3.71 17.47 -4.55
C GLU A 48 -5.11 17.65 -5.19
N HIS A 49 -5.63 16.62 -5.85
CA HIS A 49 -6.87 16.70 -6.64
C HIS A 49 -7.92 15.67 -6.25
N ILE A 50 -7.74 15.01 -5.11
CA ILE A 50 -8.59 13.92 -4.67
C ILE A 50 -8.97 14.15 -3.22
N THR A 51 -10.28 14.16 -2.96
CA THR A 51 -10.81 14.35 -1.61
C THR A 51 -10.88 13.05 -0.83
N TYR A 52 -10.90 13.14 0.50
CA TYR A 52 -11.11 11.98 1.37
C TYR A 52 -12.44 11.28 1.08
N ASP A 53 -13.52 12.04 0.91
CA ASP A 53 -14.85 11.48 0.67
C ASP A 53 -14.92 10.70 -0.64
N PHE A 54 -14.25 11.20 -1.69
CA PHE A 54 -14.14 10.47 -2.96
C PHE A 54 -13.39 9.15 -2.77
N LEU A 55 -12.21 9.17 -2.13
CA LEU A 55 -11.44 7.94 -1.88
C LEU A 55 -12.20 6.97 -0.99
N PHE A 56 -12.97 7.46 -0.02
CA PHE A 56 -13.75 6.62 0.86
C PHE A 56 -14.93 5.95 0.14
N GLN A 57 -15.60 6.66 -0.75
CA GLN A 57 -16.63 6.06 -1.62
C GLN A 57 -16.04 5.00 -2.55
N GLU A 58 -14.92 5.32 -3.22
CA GLU A 58 -14.21 4.38 -4.09
C GLU A 58 -13.70 3.14 -3.33
N TYR A 59 -13.22 3.32 -2.10
CA TYR A 59 -12.81 2.22 -1.23
C TYR A 59 -13.97 1.26 -0.92
N ASN A 60 -15.16 1.81 -0.60
CA ASN A 60 -16.33 0.98 -0.30
C ASN A 60 -16.79 0.20 -1.54
N ARG A 61 -16.78 0.82 -2.72
CA ARG A 61 -17.06 0.15 -4.01
C ARG A 61 -16.05 -0.95 -4.32
N PHE A 62 -14.77 -0.66 -4.14
CA PHE A 62 -13.70 -1.64 -4.34
C PHE A 62 -13.87 -2.87 -3.43
N ARG A 63 -14.26 -2.64 -2.17
CA ARG A 63 -14.51 -3.71 -1.20
C ARG A 63 -15.70 -4.61 -1.55
N THR A 64 -16.65 -4.12 -2.32
CA THR A 64 -17.77 -4.93 -2.83
C THR A 64 -17.43 -5.69 -4.10
N GLY A 65 -16.16 -5.65 -4.55
CA GLY A 65 -15.66 -6.40 -5.71
C GLY A 65 -15.63 -5.59 -7.00
N GLU A 66 -15.93 -4.29 -6.97
CA GLU A 66 -15.78 -3.43 -8.15
C GLU A 66 -14.29 -3.18 -8.44
N LYS A 67 -13.94 -3.07 -9.73
CA LYS A 67 -12.58 -2.70 -10.13
C LYS A 67 -12.32 -1.23 -9.78
N SER A 68 -11.12 -0.92 -9.30
CA SER A 68 -10.69 0.45 -9.03
C SER A 68 -9.26 0.66 -9.55
N SER A 69 -9.00 1.82 -10.16
CA SER A 69 -7.64 2.26 -10.46
C SER A 69 -6.94 2.86 -9.25
N TYR A 70 -7.69 3.16 -8.18
CA TYR A 70 -7.20 3.78 -6.96
C TYR A 70 -6.74 2.75 -5.93
N PHE A 71 -7.32 1.56 -5.95
CA PHE A 71 -7.10 0.57 -4.89
C PHE A 71 -6.70 -0.79 -5.45
N ALA A 72 -5.88 -1.51 -4.68
CA ALA A 72 -5.52 -2.88 -4.94
C ALA A 72 -5.60 -3.71 -3.66
N TRP A 73 -5.87 -5.00 -3.80
CA TRP A 73 -5.73 -5.96 -2.72
C TRP A 73 -4.27 -6.39 -2.62
N MET A 74 -3.71 -6.31 -1.42
CA MET A 74 -2.34 -6.71 -1.16
C MET A 74 -2.30 -7.79 -0.08
N TYR A 75 -1.49 -8.81 -0.30
CA TYR A 75 -1.15 -9.83 0.69
C TYR A 75 0.06 -9.39 1.49
N ILE A 76 -0.10 -9.25 2.80
CA ILE A 76 0.98 -8.90 3.72
C ILE A 76 1.91 -10.09 3.91
N ILE A 77 3.18 -9.91 3.54
CA ILE A 77 4.26 -10.87 3.80
C ILE A 77 4.81 -10.61 5.22
N ASN A 78 5.16 -9.36 5.50
CA ASN A 78 5.65 -8.88 6.79
C ASN A 78 5.35 -7.36 6.93
N PRO A 79 5.66 -6.70 8.07
CA PRO A 79 5.33 -5.29 8.26
C PRO A 79 5.91 -4.31 7.22
N ASN A 80 7.00 -4.69 6.55
CA ASN A 80 7.68 -3.82 5.58
C ASN A 80 7.30 -4.17 4.13
N PHE A 81 6.74 -5.36 3.90
CA PHE A 81 6.52 -5.88 2.55
C PHE A 81 5.17 -6.56 2.38
N GLY A 82 4.54 -6.27 1.25
CA GLY A 82 3.38 -7.01 0.76
C GLY A 82 3.43 -7.18 -0.75
N VAL A 83 2.62 -8.08 -1.27
CA VAL A 83 2.50 -8.32 -2.71
C VAL A 83 1.09 -8.07 -3.22
N VAL A 84 1.00 -7.38 -4.35
CA VAL A 84 -0.22 -7.29 -5.14
C VAL A 84 -0.09 -8.30 -6.27
N LEU A 85 -1.11 -9.12 -6.43
CA LEU A 85 -1.22 -10.12 -7.49
C LEU A 85 -2.37 -9.67 -8.40
N ASP A 86 -2.03 -9.30 -9.63
CA ASP A 86 -2.97 -8.99 -10.70
C ASP A 86 -2.54 -9.69 -12.01
N GLU A 87 -2.36 -8.96 -13.10
CA GLU A 87 -1.66 -9.49 -14.29
C GLU A 87 -0.16 -9.72 -13.98
N HIS A 88 0.35 -9.03 -12.96
CA HIS A 88 1.73 -9.05 -12.53
C HIS A 88 1.85 -9.27 -11.02
N ILE A 89 3.06 -9.62 -10.60
CA ILE A 89 3.46 -9.76 -9.20
C ILE A 89 4.26 -8.51 -8.84
N TYR A 90 3.67 -7.65 -8.03
CA TYR A 90 4.35 -6.45 -7.54
C TYR A 90 4.64 -6.56 -6.05
N LEU A 91 5.91 -6.41 -5.68
CA LEU A 91 6.35 -6.24 -4.30
C LEU A 91 6.23 -4.77 -3.91
N TYR A 92 5.45 -4.48 -2.89
CA TYR A 92 5.33 -3.15 -2.30
C TYR A 92 6.13 -3.09 -0.99
N HIS A 93 6.77 -1.95 -0.75
CA HIS A 93 7.47 -1.66 0.49
C HIS A 93 6.76 -0.56 1.28
N PHE A 94 6.80 -0.69 2.60
CA PHE A 94 6.22 0.25 3.56
C PHE A 94 7.29 0.75 4.51
N ASP A 95 7.17 2.02 4.88
CA ASP A 95 7.85 2.54 6.05
C ASP A 95 7.19 1.96 7.32
N MET A 96 7.88 1.03 7.96
CA MET A 96 7.41 0.33 9.16
C MET A 96 7.00 1.30 10.29
N GLN A 97 7.66 2.46 10.39
CA GLN A 97 7.37 3.44 11.44
C GLN A 97 5.99 4.09 11.28
N ILE A 98 5.42 4.03 10.09
CA ILE A 98 4.15 4.66 9.74
C ILE A 98 3.08 3.63 9.43
N TYR A 99 3.44 2.37 9.16
CA TYR A 99 2.49 1.32 8.77
C TYR A 99 1.32 1.20 9.75
N ASP A 100 1.62 1.04 11.03
CA ASP A 100 0.58 0.87 12.06
C ASP A 100 -0.27 2.13 12.16
N THR A 101 0.37 3.29 12.19
CA THR A 101 -0.32 4.57 12.31
C THR A 101 -1.22 4.84 11.10
N GLN A 102 -0.78 4.53 9.87
CA GLN A 102 -1.61 4.64 8.67
C GLN A 102 -2.92 3.86 8.79
N SER A 103 -2.83 2.64 9.33
CA SER A 103 -3.97 1.74 9.47
C SER A 103 -5.03 2.24 10.47
N GLU A 104 -4.65 3.15 11.38
CA GLU A 104 -5.57 3.82 12.31
C GLU A 104 -6.31 5.00 11.66
N ILE A 105 -5.72 5.60 10.61
CA ILE A 105 -6.18 6.89 10.05
C ILE A 105 -7.10 6.67 8.86
N PHE A 106 -6.64 5.84 7.94
CA PHE A 106 -7.32 5.51 6.70
C PHE A 106 -7.61 4.01 6.70
N PRO A 107 -8.73 3.60 6.09
CA PRO A 107 -9.03 2.17 5.97
C PRO A 107 -8.18 1.48 4.87
N TRP A 108 -7.29 2.22 4.22
CA TRP A 108 -6.31 1.77 3.24
C TRP A 108 -4.91 2.24 3.61
N LEU A 109 -3.89 1.66 2.99
CA LEU A 109 -2.48 2.01 3.22
C LEU A 109 -1.82 2.62 1.98
N TYR A 110 -0.78 3.42 2.21
CA TYR A 110 0.14 3.93 1.19
C TYR A 110 1.49 3.25 1.31
N ALA A 111 2.00 2.76 0.19
CA ALA A 111 3.35 2.23 0.07
C ALA A 111 4.33 3.32 -0.39
N ASP A 112 5.60 3.18 0.00
CA ASP A 112 6.65 4.13 -0.36
C ASP A 112 7.36 3.81 -1.68
N SER A 113 7.27 2.54 -2.11
CA SER A 113 7.86 2.04 -3.33
C SER A 113 7.21 0.73 -3.75
N LYS A 114 7.37 0.40 -5.03
CA LYS A 114 6.99 -0.91 -5.57
C LYS A 114 8.03 -1.41 -6.55
N LYS A 115 8.13 -2.72 -6.69
CA LYS A 115 9.02 -3.41 -7.63
C LYS A 115 8.28 -4.55 -8.31
N PHE A 116 8.42 -4.63 -9.63
CA PHE A 116 7.96 -5.77 -10.41
C PHE A 116 8.81 -7.01 -10.07
N LEU A 117 8.15 -8.14 -9.85
CA LEU A 117 8.80 -9.43 -9.59
C LEU A 117 8.53 -10.48 -10.66
N GLY A 118 7.60 -10.25 -11.58
CA GLY A 118 7.20 -11.23 -12.57
C GLY A 118 5.72 -11.12 -12.95
N ASP A 119 5.28 -12.03 -13.81
CA ASP A 119 3.89 -12.13 -14.26
C ASP A 119 3.15 -13.26 -13.53
N THR A 120 1.85 -13.11 -13.30
CA THR A 120 1.03 -14.15 -12.66
C THR A 120 0.65 -15.29 -13.63
N TRP A 121 0.48 -14.96 -14.92
CA TRP A 121 0.06 -15.90 -15.97
C TRP A 121 -1.24 -16.64 -15.65
N TRP A 122 -1.21 -17.97 -15.59
CA TRP A 122 -2.34 -18.85 -15.28
C TRP A 122 -2.25 -19.42 -13.85
N GLU A 123 -1.35 -18.89 -13.04
CA GLU A 123 -1.10 -19.36 -11.68
C GLU A 123 -2.10 -18.71 -10.72
N GLU A 124 -2.64 -19.51 -9.80
CA GLU A 124 -3.58 -19.03 -8.78
C GLU A 124 -2.83 -18.25 -7.69
N ASP A 125 -3.52 -17.28 -7.05
CA ASP A 125 -2.95 -16.48 -5.97
C ASP A 125 -2.32 -17.35 -4.87
N GLU A 126 -2.98 -18.45 -4.48
CA GLU A 126 -2.48 -19.36 -3.44
C GLU A 126 -1.15 -20.03 -3.82
N GLU A 127 -0.96 -20.37 -5.09
CA GLU A 127 0.27 -20.98 -5.59
C GLU A 127 1.41 -19.96 -5.54
N ILE A 128 1.17 -18.75 -6.04
CA ILE A 128 2.16 -17.66 -6.01
C ILE A 128 2.57 -17.34 -4.57
N LEU A 129 1.61 -17.26 -3.65
CA LEU A 129 1.90 -16.99 -2.24
C LEU A 129 2.64 -18.13 -1.53
N SER A 130 2.41 -19.38 -1.96
CA SER A 130 3.18 -20.53 -1.49
C SER A 130 4.63 -20.41 -1.99
N ASP A 131 4.82 -20.13 -3.27
CA ASP A 131 6.13 -20.05 -3.91
C ASP A 131 6.99 -18.90 -3.35
N ILE A 132 6.38 -17.75 -3.04
CA ILE A 132 7.06 -16.65 -2.33
C ILE A 132 7.69 -17.12 -1.01
N ARG A 133 7.10 -18.13 -0.35
CA ARG A 133 7.56 -18.63 0.95
C ARG A 133 8.55 -19.79 0.85
N THR A 134 8.48 -20.57 -0.22
CA THR A 134 9.19 -21.85 -0.33
C THR A 134 10.33 -21.82 -1.33
N LEU A 135 10.23 -21.02 -2.40
CA LEU A 135 11.25 -20.93 -3.43
C LEU A 135 12.38 -19.98 -3.01
N THR A 136 13.57 -20.23 -3.55
CA THR A 136 14.64 -19.23 -3.52
C THR A 136 14.27 -18.06 -4.43
N LEU A 137 14.87 -16.89 -4.21
CA LEU A 137 14.62 -15.72 -5.06
C LEU A 137 14.89 -16.03 -6.55
N VAL A 138 15.96 -16.77 -6.86
CA VAL A 138 16.33 -17.08 -8.25
C VAL A 138 15.30 -18.03 -8.89
N ASP A 139 14.85 -19.06 -8.16
CA ASP A 139 13.84 -19.99 -8.66
C ASP A 139 12.49 -19.29 -8.87
N PHE A 140 12.13 -18.40 -7.94
CA PHE A 140 10.92 -17.58 -8.06
C PHE A 140 10.95 -16.71 -9.32
N LEU A 141 12.02 -15.93 -9.52
CA LEU A 141 12.16 -15.07 -10.69
C LEU A 141 12.19 -15.88 -12.00
N ASN A 142 12.77 -17.09 -12.00
CA ASN A 142 12.78 -17.97 -13.17
C ASN A 142 11.38 -18.51 -13.51
N LYS A 143 10.59 -18.90 -12.50
CA LYS A 143 9.20 -19.38 -12.67
C LYS A 143 8.32 -18.27 -13.24
N TYR A 144 8.35 -17.08 -12.62
CA TYR A 144 7.46 -15.96 -12.94
C TYR A 144 8.03 -14.93 -13.93
N LYS A 145 9.16 -15.23 -14.59
CA LYS A 145 9.81 -14.36 -15.60
C LYS A 145 10.15 -12.95 -15.10
N GLY A 146 10.64 -12.85 -13.87
CA GLY A 146 10.98 -11.60 -13.19
C GLY A 146 12.34 -11.00 -13.51
N TYR A 147 12.92 -11.26 -14.68
CA TYR A 147 14.26 -10.78 -15.08
C TYR A 147 14.22 -9.58 -16.02
#